data_AF-A9U824-F1
#
_entry.id   AF-A9U824-F1
#
_cell.length_a   1.000
_cell.length_b   1.000
_cell.length_c   1.000
_cell.angle_alpha   90.00
_cell.angle_beta   90.00
_cell.angle_gamma   90.00
#
_symmetry.space_group_name_H-M   'P 1'
#
loop_
_entity.id
_entity.type
_entity.pdbx_description
1 polymer ?
#
loop_
_entity_poly.entity_id
_entity_poly.type
_entity_poly.pdbx_seq_one_letter_code
_entity_poly.pdbx_strand_id
1 'polypeptide(L)'
;MTFITYNNRSQTGNGGNVMFEEANRQLTKLKEDIRNKTKYENRMQELSRELRMQQDEAERWKLRLADEEKDVERLTGTSLSGLFYSMIGRKEEKLEREQLEVLEVKAKYDMAARSVADIQNELQELERKFQEVRYAEFEYEKILDEKEKVILQNNAELAALAEEQADLSVQLKELKEA
;
A
#
# COMPACT_ATOMS: atom_id res chain seq x y z
N MET A 1 -69.03 -22.73 13.42
CA MET A 1 -68.73 -23.06 12.00
C MET A 1 -69.00 -21.80 11.21
N THR A 2 -68.04 -21.10 10.62
CA THR A 2 -67.00 -21.63 9.71
C THR A 2 -65.78 -20.72 9.70
N PHE A 3 -64.61 -21.34 9.74
CA PHE A 3 -63.29 -20.74 9.64
C PHE A 3 -63.12 -20.00 8.31
N ILE A 4 -62.74 -18.72 8.35
CA ILE A 4 -62.19 -18.03 7.18
C ILE A 4 -60.71 -18.39 7.14
N THR A 5 -60.37 -19.20 6.15
CA THR A 5 -59.03 -19.73 5.89
C THR A 5 -58.07 -18.62 5.49
N TYR A 6 -56.97 -18.51 6.24
CA TYR A 6 -55.74 -17.86 5.84
C TYR A 6 -55.25 -18.46 4.52
N ASN A 7 -55.03 -17.65 3.50
CA ASN A 7 -54.15 -18.04 2.41
C ASN A 7 -53.42 -16.82 1.84
N ASN A 8 -52.37 -16.39 2.55
CA ASN A 8 -51.34 -15.54 1.98
C ASN A 8 -50.00 -16.23 2.17
N ARG A 9 -49.64 -17.08 1.21
CA ARG A 9 -48.29 -17.61 1.08
C ARG A 9 -47.98 -17.93 -0.38
N SER A 10 -46.80 -17.49 -0.78
CA SER A 10 -45.95 -18.07 -1.84
C SER A 10 -46.05 -17.48 -3.24
N GLN A 11 -45.58 -16.24 -3.42
CA GLN A 11 -44.94 -15.87 -4.70
C GLN A 11 -43.53 -15.24 -4.56
N THR A 12 -43.00 -15.06 -3.35
CA THR A 12 -41.65 -14.47 -3.13
C THR A 12 -40.52 -15.50 -2.95
N GLY A 13 -40.84 -16.80 -2.89
CA GLY A 13 -39.90 -17.84 -2.42
C GLY A 13 -38.70 -18.16 -3.32
N ASN A 14 -38.74 -17.85 -4.62
CA ASN A 14 -37.64 -18.18 -5.55
C ASN A 14 -36.77 -16.95 -5.88
N GLY A 15 -37.38 -15.79 -6.12
CA GLY A 15 -36.64 -14.56 -6.47
C GLY A 15 -35.86 -13.95 -5.29
N GLY A 16 -36.41 -13.98 -4.08
CA GLY A 16 -35.73 -13.47 -2.89
C GLY A 16 -34.50 -14.30 -2.53
N ASN A 17 -34.59 -15.62 -2.64
CA ASN A 17 -33.48 -16.52 -2.32
C ASN A 17 -32.29 -16.32 -3.29
N VAL A 18 -32.56 -16.23 -4.59
CA VAL A 18 -31.53 -15.96 -5.61
C VAL A 18 -30.85 -14.60 -5.43
N MET A 19 -31.61 -13.56 -5.03
CA MET A 19 -31.05 -12.23 -4.72
C MET A 19 -30.14 -12.27 -3.48
N PHE A 20 -30.56 -12.95 -2.41
CA PHE A 20 -29.74 -13.09 -1.20
C PHE A 20 -28.49 -13.95 -1.42
N GLU A 21 -28.57 -15.01 -2.23
CA GLU A 21 -27.42 -15.83 -2.63
C GLU A 21 -26.40 -15.01 -3.43
N GLU A 22 -26.84 -14.21 -4.39
CA GLU A 22 -25.96 -13.34 -5.16
C GLU A 22 -25.29 -12.27 -4.28
N ALA A 23 -26.06 -11.61 -3.42
CA ALA A 23 -25.51 -10.66 -2.45
C ALA A 23 -24.49 -11.33 -1.50
N ASN A 24 -24.74 -12.56 -1.05
CA ASN A 24 -23.79 -13.31 -0.23
C ASN A 24 -22.49 -13.66 -0.97
N ARG A 25 -22.58 -14.01 -2.26
CA ARG A 25 -21.40 -14.22 -3.10
C ARG A 25 -20.58 -12.94 -3.22
N GLN A 26 -21.22 -11.81 -3.50
CA GLN A 26 -20.56 -10.52 -3.62
C GLN A 26 -19.91 -10.08 -2.30
N LEU A 27 -20.60 -10.22 -1.17
CA LEU A 27 -20.03 -9.96 0.16
C LEU A 27 -18.82 -10.83 0.48
N THR A 28 -18.81 -12.09 0.04
CA THR A 28 -17.67 -12.99 0.22
C THR A 28 -16.46 -12.50 -0.55
N LYS A 29 -16.64 -12.09 -1.81
CA LYS A 29 -15.58 -11.50 -2.63
C LYS A 29 -15.07 -10.20 -2.02
N LEU A 30 -15.96 -9.30 -1.60
CA LEU A 30 -15.58 -8.03 -0.98
C LEU A 30 -14.80 -8.22 0.32
N LYS A 31 -15.12 -9.24 1.14
CA LYS A 31 -14.29 -9.60 2.31
C LYS A 31 -12.87 -9.99 1.93
N GLU A 32 -12.68 -10.69 0.83
CA GLU A 32 -11.35 -11.01 0.31
C GLU A 32 -10.62 -9.75 -0.17
N ASP A 33 -11.33 -8.87 -0.89
CA ASP A 33 -10.79 -7.60 -1.38
C ASP A 33 -10.37 -6.67 -0.22
N ILE A 34 -11.14 -6.61 0.87
CA ILE A 34 -10.80 -5.87 2.10
C ILE A 34 -9.51 -6.44 2.74
N ARG A 35 -9.38 -7.77 2.83
CA ARG A 35 -8.15 -8.40 3.34
C ARG A 35 -6.96 -8.08 2.45
N ASN A 36 -7.15 -8.09 1.13
CA ASN A 36 -6.11 -7.74 0.17
C ASN A 36 -5.71 -6.27 0.31
N LYS A 37 -6.68 -5.37 0.50
CA LYS A 37 -6.43 -3.95 0.75
C LYS A 37 -5.53 -3.75 1.96
N THR A 38 -5.86 -4.33 3.11
CA THR A 38 -5.02 -4.24 4.31
C THR A 38 -3.62 -4.82 4.08
N LYS A 39 -3.51 -5.92 3.33
CA LYS A 39 -2.21 -6.51 2.96
C LYS A 39 -1.37 -5.56 2.09
N TYR A 40 -1.98 -4.92 1.10
CA TYR A 40 -1.30 -3.97 0.23
C TYR A 40 -0.85 -2.73 1.01
N GLU A 41 -1.70 -2.15 1.86
CA GLU A 41 -1.35 -1.01 2.71
C GLU A 41 -0.13 -1.30 3.59
N ASN A 42 -0.13 -2.44 4.29
CA ASN A 42 0.98 -2.85 5.15
C ASN A 42 2.29 -3.01 4.36
N ARG A 43 2.22 -3.64 3.19
CA ARG A 43 3.41 -3.83 2.34
C ARG A 43 3.89 -2.50 1.74
N MET A 44 3.00 -1.60 1.34
CA MET A 44 3.36 -0.25 0.89
C MET A 44 4.08 0.54 1.99
N GLN A 45 3.61 0.44 3.24
CA GLN A 45 4.28 1.08 4.38
C GLN A 45 5.67 0.51 4.64
N GLU A 46 5.83 -0.81 4.54
CA GLU A 46 7.13 -1.47 4.65
C GLU A 46 8.10 -0.99 3.56
N LEU A 47 7.70 -1.08 2.29
CA LEU A 47 8.49 -0.64 1.15
C LEU A 47 8.81 0.85 1.20
N SER A 48 7.91 1.69 1.72
CA SER A 48 8.17 3.13 1.88
C SER A 48 9.28 3.40 2.89
N ARG A 49 9.38 2.59 3.96
CA ARG A 49 10.49 2.67 4.92
C ARG A 49 11.79 2.19 4.29
N GLU A 50 11.74 1.08 3.56
CA GLU A 50 12.89 0.53 2.84
C GLU A 50 13.43 1.51 1.80
N LEU A 51 12.53 2.12 1.01
CA LEU A 51 12.86 3.13 0.02
C LEU A 51 13.64 4.28 0.63
N ARG A 52 13.18 4.81 1.77
CA ARG A 52 13.88 5.90 2.47
C ARG A 52 15.29 5.49 2.88
N MET A 53 15.46 4.28 3.43
CA MET A 53 16.78 3.78 3.82
C MET A 53 17.73 3.65 2.63
N GLN A 54 17.24 3.13 1.50
CA GLN A 54 18.02 2.97 0.27
C GLN A 54 18.34 4.31 -0.40
N GLN A 55 17.42 5.28 -0.34
CA GLN A 55 17.67 6.64 -0.82
C GLN A 55 18.75 7.34 0.01
N ASP A 56 18.70 7.21 1.34
CA ASP A 56 19.73 7.75 2.22
C ASP A 56 21.09 7.08 1.93
N GLU A 57 21.11 5.79 1.63
CA GLU A 57 22.32 5.07 1.24
C GLU A 57 22.88 5.51 -0.11
N ALA A 58 22.01 5.64 -1.12
CA ALA A 58 22.40 6.13 -2.43
C ALA A 58 22.99 7.54 -2.35
N GLU A 59 22.40 8.44 -1.56
CA GLU A 59 22.93 9.80 -1.39
C GLU A 59 24.29 9.79 -0.66
N ARG A 60 24.49 8.92 0.34
CA ARG A 60 25.81 8.75 0.98
C ARG A 60 26.86 8.30 -0.03
N TRP A 61 26.56 7.30 -0.86
CA TRP A 61 27.51 6.82 -1.87
C TRP A 61 27.77 7.84 -2.96
N LYS A 62 26.76 8.63 -3.36
CA LYS A 62 26.89 9.72 -4.32
C LYS A 62 27.82 10.83 -3.82
N LEU A 63 27.67 11.24 -2.56
CA LEU A 63 28.57 12.22 -1.94
C LEU A 63 30.00 11.68 -1.89
N ARG A 64 30.17 10.42 -1.49
CA ARG A 64 31.49 9.78 -1.48
C ARG A 64 32.09 9.69 -2.88
N LEU A 65 31.30 9.35 -3.90
CA LEU A 65 31.75 9.28 -5.28
C LEU A 65 32.30 10.62 -5.77
N ALA A 66 31.60 11.72 -5.45
CA ALA A 66 32.05 13.06 -5.81
C ALA A 66 33.39 13.44 -5.15
N ASP A 67 33.63 12.99 -3.91
CA ASP A 67 34.91 13.21 -3.23
C ASP A 67 36.05 12.45 -3.92
N GLU A 68 35.85 11.17 -4.28
CA GLU A 68 36.88 10.37 -4.96
C GLU A 68 37.17 10.91 -6.38
N GLU A 69 36.13 11.31 -7.12
CA GLU A 69 36.29 11.91 -8.45
C GLU A 69 37.12 13.19 -8.41
N LYS A 70 36.93 14.01 -7.36
CA LYS A 70 37.72 15.23 -7.13
C LYS A 70 39.18 14.94 -6.80
N ASP A 71 39.45 13.85 -6.08
CA ASP A 71 40.81 13.42 -5.77
C ASP A 71 41.55 12.93 -7.02
N VAL A 72 40.87 12.20 -7.92
CA VAL A 72 41.36 11.89 -9.27
C VAL A 72 41.62 13.16 -10.09
N GLU A 73 40.69 14.13 -10.09
CA GLU A 73 40.84 15.40 -10.82
C GLU A 73 42.07 16.19 -10.33
N ARG A 74 42.26 16.28 -9.01
CA ARG A 74 43.43 16.95 -8.42
C ARG A 74 44.74 16.29 -8.84
N LEU A 75 44.80 14.95 -8.88
CA LEU A 75 45.99 14.24 -9.35
C LEU A 75 46.23 14.45 -10.83
N THR A 76 45.20 14.45 -11.67
CA THR A 76 45.37 14.65 -13.12
C THR A 76 45.74 16.10 -13.49
N GLY A 77 45.18 17.11 -12.81
CA GLY A 77 45.37 18.53 -13.11
C GLY A 77 46.68 19.17 -12.63
N THR A 78 47.37 18.59 -11.64
CA THR A 78 48.58 19.20 -11.06
C THR A 78 49.85 18.62 -11.71
N SER A 79 50.45 19.32 -12.68
CA SER A 79 51.74 18.92 -13.25
C SER A 79 52.51 20.06 -13.92
N LEU A 80 53.29 20.88 -13.18
CA LEU A 80 54.37 21.71 -13.76
C LEU A 80 55.40 22.11 -12.69
N SER A 81 56.69 21.81 -12.96
CA SER A 81 57.96 22.25 -12.31
C SER A 81 58.91 21.14 -11.78
N GLY A 82 60.07 21.04 -12.44
CA GLY A 82 61.42 20.85 -11.84
C GLY A 82 61.85 19.48 -11.31
N LEU A 83 60.98 18.73 -10.60
CA LEU A 83 61.37 17.52 -9.84
C LEU A 83 60.63 16.24 -10.32
N PHE A 84 60.21 16.23 -11.58
CA PHE A 84 59.15 15.35 -12.10
C PHE A 84 59.47 13.86 -12.16
N TYR A 85 60.69 13.43 -12.50
CA TYR A 85 60.94 12.02 -12.83
C TYR A 85 60.73 11.03 -11.68
N SER A 86 61.03 11.40 -10.43
CA SER A 86 60.79 10.52 -9.26
C SER A 86 59.37 10.65 -8.68
N MET A 87 58.63 11.68 -9.10
CA MET A 87 57.23 11.89 -8.72
C MET A 87 56.28 11.25 -9.73
N ILE A 88 56.63 11.15 -11.01
CA ILE A 88 55.77 10.57 -12.06
C ILE A 88 55.36 9.13 -11.69
N GLY A 89 56.31 8.23 -11.39
CA GLY A 89 55.96 6.85 -11.01
C GLY A 89 55.11 6.77 -9.74
N ARG A 90 55.42 7.57 -8.72
CA ARG A 90 54.62 7.63 -7.48
C ARG A 90 53.23 8.25 -7.67
N LYS A 91 53.09 9.16 -8.64
CA LYS A 91 51.84 9.82 -9.01
C LYS A 91 50.96 8.88 -9.83
N GLU A 92 51.54 8.14 -10.78
CA GLU A 92 50.84 7.13 -11.57
C GLU A 92 50.28 6.02 -10.66
N GLU A 93 51.11 5.45 -9.78
CA GLU A 93 50.64 4.46 -8.79
C GLU A 93 49.55 5.00 -7.85
N LYS A 94 49.59 6.30 -7.54
CA LYS A 94 48.54 6.91 -6.73
C LYS A 94 47.26 7.12 -7.55
N LEU A 95 47.38 7.61 -8.78
CA LEU A 95 46.26 7.82 -9.68
C LEU A 95 45.51 6.51 -9.97
N GLU A 96 46.23 5.41 -10.22
CA GLU A 96 45.62 4.09 -10.40
C GLU A 96 44.82 3.67 -9.17
N ARG A 97 45.32 3.93 -7.95
CA ARG A 97 44.60 3.64 -6.72
C ARG A 97 43.32 4.46 -6.58
N GLU A 98 43.40 5.78 -6.76
CA GLU A 98 42.20 6.64 -6.68
C GLU A 98 41.16 6.24 -7.76
N GLN A 99 41.59 5.84 -8.96
CA GLN A 99 40.69 5.34 -10.01
C GLN A 99 39.98 4.04 -9.62
N LEU A 100 40.68 3.12 -8.94
CA LEU A 100 40.06 1.91 -8.40
C LEU A 100 39.05 2.24 -7.29
N GLU A 101 39.37 3.19 -6.41
CA GLU A 101 38.46 3.66 -5.36
C GLU A 101 37.18 4.29 -5.96
N VAL A 102 37.30 5.12 -6.99
CA VAL A 102 36.15 5.65 -7.76
C VAL A 102 35.29 4.51 -8.31
N LEU A 103 35.90 3.50 -8.95
CA LEU A 103 35.16 2.37 -9.51
C LEU A 103 34.40 1.59 -8.44
N GLU A 104 35.01 1.35 -7.28
CA GLU A 104 34.37 0.66 -6.17
C GLU A 104 33.18 1.46 -5.62
N VAL A 105 33.38 2.75 -5.35
CA VAL A 105 32.32 3.63 -4.82
C VAL A 105 31.19 3.80 -5.83
N LYS A 106 31.51 3.93 -7.13
CA LYS A 106 30.53 4.00 -8.21
C LYS A 106 29.69 2.73 -8.29
N ALA A 107 30.30 1.56 -8.17
CA ALA A 107 29.56 0.30 -8.15
C ALA A 107 28.56 0.26 -6.99
N LYS A 108 28.96 0.72 -5.79
CA LYS A 108 28.05 0.80 -4.63
C LYS A 108 26.92 1.80 -4.84
N TYR A 109 27.21 2.98 -5.40
CA TYR A 109 26.19 3.95 -5.78
C TYR A 109 25.19 3.38 -6.79
N ASP A 110 25.69 2.78 -7.87
CA ASP A 110 24.84 2.22 -8.93
C ASP A 110 23.95 1.09 -8.39
N MET A 111 24.47 0.26 -7.48
CA MET A 111 23.68 -0.77 -6.79
C MET A 111 22.57 -0.18 -5.92
N ALA A 112 22.88 0.82 -5.10
CA ALA A 112 21.89 1.50 -4.26
C ALA A 112 20.83 2.21 -5.11
N ALA A 113 21.23 2.90 -6.17
CA ALA A 113 20.33 3.58 -7.10
C ALA A 113 19.39 2.60 -7.81
N ARG A 114 19.89 1.41 -8.22
CA ARG A 114 19.05 0.35 -8.77
C ARG A 114 18.05 -0.18 -7.75
N SER A 115 18.47 -0.42 -6.51
CA SER A 115 17.57 -0.85 -5.44
C SER A 115 16.44 0.15 -5.20
N VAL A 116 16.75 1.46 -5.18
CA VAL A 116 15.75 2.53 -5.11
C VAL A 116 14.74 2.41 -6.26
N ALA A 117 15.21 2.26 -7.49
CA ALA A 117 14.34 2.14 -8.66
C ALA A 117 13.44 0.89 -8.61
N ASP A 118 14.00 -0.25 -8.19
CA ASP A 118 13.25 -1.50 -8.05
C ASP A 118 12.13 -1.39 -7.01
N ILE A 119 12.43 -0.79 -5.85
CA ILE A 119 11.43 -0.55 -4.79
C ILE A 119 10.33 0.41 -5.28
N GLN A 120 10.70 1.47 -6.02
CA GLN A 120 9.73 2.40 -6.59
C GLN A 120 8.79 1.71 -7.59
N ASN A 121 9.32 0.82 -8.43
CA ASN A 121 8.50 0.03 -9.35
C ASN A 121 7.56 -0.93 -8.60
N GLU A 122 8.04 -1.59 -7.53
CA GLU A 122 7.19 -2.45 -6.70
C GLU A 122 6.06 -1.66 -6.03
N LEU A 123 6.38 -0.47 -5.49
CA LEU A 123 5.38 0.44 -4.92
C LEU A 123 4.33 0.85 -5.94
N GLN A 124 4.72 1.17 -7.17
CA GLN A 124 3.79 1.56 -8.23
C GLN A 124 2.83 0.40 -8.60
N GLU A 125 3.34 -0.82 -8.74
CA GLU A 125 2.51 -1.99 -9.01
C GLU A 125 1.56 -2.30 -7.85
N LEU A 126 2.02 -2.11 -6.62
CA LEU A 126 1.21 -2.34 -5.42
C LEU A 126 0.12 -1.26 -5.28
N GLU A 127 0.43 -0.01 -5.59
CA GLU A 127 -0.54 1.08 -5.64
C GLU A 127 -1.61 0.79 -6.68
N ARG A 128 -1.24 0.32 -7.88
CA ARG A 128 -2.21 -0.08 -8.91
C ARG A 128 -3.18 -1.15 -8.40
N LYS A 129 -2.68 -2.19 -7.74
CA LYS A 129 -3.51 -3.25 -7.13
C LYS A 129 -4.38 -2.72 -5.98
N PHE A 130 -3.85 -1.79 -5.18
CA PHE A 130 -4.62 -1.13 -4.13
C PHE A 130 -5.80 -0.32 -4.70
N GLN A 131 -5.60 0.39 -5.82
CA GLN A 131 -6.67 1.15 -6.46
C GLN A 131 -7.84 0.26 -6.91
N GLU A 132 -7.59 -0.99 -7.27
CA GLU A 132 -8.63 -1.96 -7.67
C GLU A 132 -9.55 -2.35 -6.49
N VAL A 133 -9.05 -2.31 -5.25
CA VAL A 133 -9.79 -2.73 -4.04
C VAL A 133 -10.11 -1.59 -3.08
N ARG A 134 -9.78 -0.34 -3.43
CA ARG A 134 -9.82 0.81 -2.50
C ARG A 134 -11.20 1.07 -1.87
N TYR A 135 -12.27 0.72 -2.58
CA TYR A 135 -13.66 0.92 -2.16
C TYR A 135 -14.35 -0.36 -1.66
N ALA A 136 -13.60 -1.44 -1.45
CA ALA A 136 -14.18 -2.73 -1.07
C ALA A 136 -15.00 -2.65 0.23
N GLU A 137 -14.55 -1.90 1.25
CA GLU A 137 -15.32 -1.67 2.48
C GLU A 137 -16.62 -0.91 2.22
N PHE A 138 -16.57 0.13 1.40
CA PHE A 138 -17.75 0.94 1.10
C PHE A 138 -18.82 0.13 0.37
N GLU A 139 -18.43 -0.63 -0.65
CA GLU A 139 -19.35 -1.50 -1.38
C GLU A 139 -19.87 -2.64 -0.50
N TYR A 140 -19.04 -3.13 0.43
CA TYR A 140 -19.45 -4.17 1.39
C TYR A 140 -20.57 -3.67 2.31
N GLU A 141 -20.38 -2.50 2.94
CA GLU A 141 -21.41 -1.89 3.80
C GLU A 141 -22.68 -1.56 3.02
N LYS A 142 -22.56 -1.03 1.80
CA LYS A 142 -23.71 -0.74 0.94
C LYS A 142 -24.56 -1.98 0.66
N ILE A 143 -23.95 -3.13 0.35
CA ILE A 143 -24.70 -4.38 0.11
C ILE A 143 -25.35 -4.87 1.40
N LEU A 144 -24.71 -4.71 2.56
CA LEU A 144 -25.33 -5.03 3.86
C LEU A 144 -26.57 -4.16 4.11
N ASP A 145 -26.47 -2.85 3.91
CA ASP A 145 -27.59 -1.91 4.07
C ASP A 145 -28.76 -2.27 3.13
N GLU A 146 -28.47 -2.64 1.89
CA GLU A 146 -29.49 -3.05 0.91
C GLU A 146 -30.19 -4.35 1.35
N LYS A 147 -29.43 -5.34 1.86
CA LYS A 147 -30.00 -6.58 2.40
C LYS A 147 -30.87 -6.30 3.62
N GLU A 148 -30.41 -5.45 4.53
CA GLU A 148 -31.17 -5.07 5.72
C GLU A 148 -32.50 -4.43 5.35
N LYS A 149 -32.49 -3.42 4.46
CA LYS A 149 -33.70 -2.77 3.96
C LYS A 149 -34.71 -3.77 3.38
N VAL A 150 -34.24 -4.72 2.58
CA VAL A 150 -35.10 -5.76 2.00
C VAL A 150 -35.67 -6.67 3.10
N ILE A 151 -34.89 -7.05 4.10
CA ILE A 151 -35.37 -7.89 5.22
C ILE A 151 -36.43 -7.16 6.03
N LEU A 152 -36.18 -5.90 6.42
CA LEU A 152 -37.10 -5.10 7.23
C LEU A 152 -38.41 -4.80 6.48
N GLN A 153 -38.35 -4.51 5.17
CA GLN A 153 -39.54 -4.31 4.34
C GLN A 153 -40.44 -5.56 4.26
N ASN A 154 -39.85 -6.76 4.37
CA ASN A 154 -40.57 -8.02 4.30
C ASN A 154 -40.99 -8.56 5.68
N ASN A 155 -40.60 -7.91 6.79
CA ASN A 155 -40.92 -8.35 8.14
C ASN A 155 -41.16 -7.16 9.09
N ALA A 156 -42.44 -6.82 9.28
CA ALA A 156 -42.86 -5.69 10.11
C ALA A 156 -42.49 -5.82 11.60
N GLU A 157 -42.42 -7.04 12.13
CA GLU A 157 -42.00 -7.26 13.52
C GLU A 157 -40.50 -6.97 13.70
N LEU A 158 -39.68 -7.44 12.76
CA LEU A 158 -38.24 -7.10 12.76
C LEU A 158 -38.01 -5.59 12.54
N ALA A 159 -38.82 -4.93 11.71
CA ALA A 159 -38.75 -3.49 11.53
C ALA A 159 -39.04 -2.72 12.83
N ALA A 160 -40.07 -3.11 13.58
CA ALA A 160 -40.40 -2.47 14.86
C ALA A 160 -39.30 -2.68 15.91
N LEU A 161 -38.73 -3.89 15.99
CA LEU A 161 -37.62 -4.18 16.91
C LEU A 161 -36.34 -3.41 16.56
N ALA A 162 -36.05 -3.22 15.27
CA ALA A 162 -34.90 -2.44 14.82
C ALA A 162 -35.03 -0.95 15.19
N GLU A 163 -36.24 -0.40 15.09
CA GLU A 163 -36.56 0.99 15.51
C GLU A 163 -36.37 1.16 17.03
N GLU A 164 -36.92 0.25 17.83
CA GLU A 164 -36.74 0.27 19.29
C GLU A 164 -35.26 0.16 19.70
N GLN A 165 -34.48 -0.69 19.02
CA GLN A 165 -33.05 -0.81 19.25
C GLN A 165 -32.30 0.49 18.94
N ALA A 166 -32.66 1.18 17.85
CA ALA A 166 -32.03 2.46 17.49
C ALA A 166 -32.29 3.53 18.55
N ASP A 167 -33.52 3.64 19.03
CA ASP A 167 -33.90 4.58 20.10
C ASP A 167 -33.12 4.32 21.40
N LEU A 168 -33.02 3.05 21.81
CA LEU A 168 -32.25 2.67 23.00
C LEU A 168 -30.75 2.98 22.84
N SER A 169 -30.19 2.81 21.65
CA SER A 169 -28.78 3.11 21.36
C SER A 169 -28.47 4.61 21.52
N VAL A 170 -29.37 5.48 21.05
CA VAL A 170 -29.26 6.93 21.23
C VAL A 170 -29.30 7.29 22.71
N GLN A 171 -30.29 6.78 23.45
CA GLN A 171 -30.41 7.02 24.90
C GLN A 171 -29.16 6.58 25.66
N LEU A 172 -28.59 5.42 25.30
CA LEU A 172 -27.38 4.90 25.93
C LEU A 172 -26.16 5.78 25.66
N LYS A 173 -26.06 6.36 24.46
CA LYS A 173 -24.99 7.30 24.12
C LYS A 173 -25.12 8.60 24.92
N GLU A 174 -26.32 9.16 25.01
CA GLU A 174 -26.60 10.37 25.81
C GLU A 174 -26.24 10.17 27.29
N LEU A 175 -26.55 9.00 27.87
CA LEU A 175 -26.19 8.67 29.25
C LEU A 175 -24.67 8.52 29.48
N LYS A 176 -23.90 8.16 28.45
CA LYS A 176 -22.43 8.07 28.56
C LYS A 176 -21.73 9.41 28.38
N GLU A 177 -22.40 10.37 27.75
CA GLU A 177 -21.89 11.73 27.51
C GLU A 177 -22.25 12.70 28.65
N ALA A 178 -23.15 12.31 29.55
CA ALA A 178 -23.50 13.01 30.79
C ALA A 178 -22.58 12.64 31.97
#